data_AF-A0A1Q7WPG9-F1
#
_entry.id   AF-A0A1Q7WPG9-F1
#
_cell.length_a   1.000
_cell.length_b   1.000
_cell.length_c   1.000
_cell.angle_alpha   90.00
_cell.angle_beta   90.00
_cell.angle_gamma   90.00
#
_symmetry.space_group_name_H-M   'P 1'
#
loop_
_entity.id
_entity.type
_entity.pdbx_description
1 polymer ?
#
loop_
_entity_poly.entity_id
_entity_poly.type
_entity_poly.pdbx_seq_one_letter_code
_entity_poly.pdbx_strand_id
1 'polypeptide(L)'
;MSSLEPTLQARLDAFIDFKVKHPRLEEMDQDLMQRISGRRRYTILAVFGATGVGKSTVMQRVAEKLRAEEPDPSVVPVVVIRAKPEDVGTSARLDYYRQVLKQLQGHVAVRDRGKNLPLFTNPERKSRDPAEWLEMREAVQYALSLLRVKVVFVDEAQHLMYVDTPHKPTAQLDWLKTITSETNVLHVLVGNFDLYDCCHLNAQAARRMRDLPFARYHLNDATECAEFATALRTFLEEVPLEVDVDGLLSHWRWFGEWSLGCIGVLSDWLVETVDDLCKRGETTLTIEALERHALQPDQRARMEIEARTGERKVELGKTKGEEELKRLLGNPAPLPGTTPPDHSVNGTSEVSASPNTTRNTGSKKRIERAATRDFVGDQLETAKTLKCPFAGRVEIEAKRFLESGIKLVECPNCASTRSLSPRNGALRFPSHDKRKTHTPNTDPRWAMGEAAWDLIGG
;
A
#
# COMPACT_ATOMS: atom_id res chain seq x y z
N MET A 1 32.86 -33.46 -4.49
CA MET A 1 31.40 -33.38 -4.31
C MET A 1 30.83 -34.66 -4.88
N SER A 2 30.42 -35.61 -4.05
CA SER A 2 29.73 -36.82 -4.53
C SER A 2 28.42 -36.39 -5.17
N SER A 3 28.08 -36.92 -6.34
CA SER A 3 26.75 -36.70 -6.91
C SER A 3 25.72 -37.37 -5.99
N LEU A 4 24.68 -36.62 -5.61
CA LEU A 4 23.53 -37.16 -4.90
C LEU A 4 22.89 -38.28 -5.72
N GLU A 5 22.28 -39.25 -5.04
CA GLU A 5 21.49 -40.29 -5.71
C GLU A 5 20.34 -39.61 -6.49
N PRO A 6 20.07 -40.00 -7.76
CA PRO A 6 19.07 -39.32 -8.59
C PRO A 6 17.66 -39.25 -7.98
N THR A 7 17.29 -40.27 -7.21
CA THR A 7 16.01 -40.35 -6.48
C THR A 7 15.91 -39.31 -5.36
N LEU A 8 16.99 -39.17 -4.58
CA LEU A 8 17.10 -38.17 -3.51
C LEU A 8 17.14 -36.76 -4.09
N GLN A 9 17.86 -36.54 -5.19
CA GLN A 9 17.88 -35.25 -5.88
C GLN A 9 16.48 -34.82 -6.33
N ALA A 10 15.71 -35.72 -6.95
CA ALA A 10 14.35 -35.41 -7.38
C ALA A 10 13.42 -35.06 -6.21
N ARG A 11 13.55 -35.76 -5.07
CA ARG A 11 12.78 -35.44 -3.85
C ARG A 11 13.21 -34.10 -3.23
N LEU A 12 14.50 -33.79 -3.26
CA LEU A 12 15.03 -32.50 -2.80
C LEU A 12 14.51 -31.35 -3.68
N ASP A 13 14.56 -31.49 -5.00
CA ASP A 13 14.03 -30.47 -5.92
C ASP A 13 12.52 -30.25 -5.69
N ALA A 14 11.76 -31.34 -5.49
CA ALA A 14 10.34 -31.26 -5.14
C ALA A 14 10.09 -30.54 -3.80
N PHE A 15 10.94 -30.76 -2.80
CA PHE A 15 10.86 -30.08 -1.49
C PHE A 15 11.23 -28.59 -1.56
N ILE A 16 12.23 -28.22 -2.37
CA ILE A 16 12.61 -26.82 -2.60
C ILE A 16 11.46 -26.03 -3.24
N ASP A 17 10.78 -26.65 -4.21
CA ASP A 17 9.64 -26.07 -4.89
C ASP A 17 8.33 -26.18 -4.08
N PHE A 18 8.32 -26.99 -3.01
CA PHE A 18 7.15 -27.19 -2.18
C PHE A 18 6.70 -25.89 -1.50
N LYS A 19 5.41 -25.58 -1.63
CA LYS A 19 4.76 -24.45 -0.95
C LYS A 19 3.60 -24.98 -0.14
N VAL A 20 3.72 -24.86 1.19
CA VAL A 20 2.69 -25.34 2.12
C VAL A 20 1.39 -24.56 1.95
N LYS A 21 0.26 -25.27 1.93
CA LYS A 21 -1.07 -24.67 2.05
C LYS A 21 -1.36 -24.48 3.53
N HIS A 22 -1.69 -23.25 3.93
CA HIS A 22 -2.03 -22.91 5.29
C HIS A 22 -3.18 -21.91 5.32
N PRO A 23 -3.97 -21.84 6.41
CA PRO A 23 -5.19 -21.03 6.47
C PRO A 23 -5.00 -19.58 6.04
N ARG A 24 -3.98 -18.87 6.56
CA ARG A 24 -3.69 -17.48 6.18
C ARG A 24 -3.39 -17.28 4.68
N LEU A 25 -2.76 -18.26 4.01
CA LEU A 25 -2.50 -18.19 2.57
C LEU A 25 -3.79 -18.40 1.77
N GLU A 26 -4.64 -19.31 2.23
CA GLU A 26 -5.92 -19.62 1.58
C GLU A 26 -6.93 -18.48 1.74
N GLU A 27 -7.01 -17.88 2.93
CA GLU A 27 -7.78 -16.66 3.18
C GLU A 27 -7.35 -15.55 2.21
N MET A 28 -6.04 -15.29 2.10
CA MET A 28 -5.51 -14.26 1.21
C MET A 28 -5.74 -14.58 -0.29
N ASP A 29 -5.59 -15.84 -0.70
CA ASP A 29 -5.91 -16.31 -2.06
C ASP A 29 -7.38 -16.03 -2.41
N GLN A 30 -8.29 -16.41 -1.51
CA GLN A 30 -9.74 -16.21 -1.68
C GLN A 30 -10.09 -14.72 -1.74
N ASP A 31 -9.56 -13.92 -0.80
CA ASP A 31 -9.78 -12.47 -0.77
C ASP A 31 -9.29 -11.79 -2.06
N LEU A 32 -8.11 -12.16 -2.54
CA LEU A 32 -7.56 -11.64 -3.79
C LEU A 32 -8.39 -12.06 -5.00
N MET A 33 -8.75 -13.33 -5.12
CA MET A 33 -9.58 -13.84 -6.21
C MET A 33 -10.95 -13.15 -6.25
N GLN A 34 -11.59 -12.98 -5.10
CA GLN A 34 -12.87 -12.29 -4.97
C GLN A 34 -12.75 -10.81 -5.40
N ARG A 35 -11.69 -10.13 -4.97
CA ARG A 35 -11.41 -8.73 -5.32
C ARG A 35 -11.06 -8.55 -6.79
N ILE A 36 -10.37 -9.50 -7.41
CA ILE A 36 -10.00 -9.44 -8.83
C ILE A 36 -11.24 -9.65 -9.70
N SER A 37 -12.02 -10.68 -9.38
CA SER A 37 -13.22 -11.11 -10.14
C SER A 37 -14.46 -10.26 -9.88
N GLY A 38 -14.51 -9.60 -8.72
CA GLY A 38 -15.64 -8.80 -8.29
C GLY A 38 -15.80 -7.48 -9.07
N ARG A 39 -17.04 -6.96 -9.07
CA ARG A 39 -17.33 -5.61 -9.58
C ARG A 39 -16.77 -4.58 -8.60
N ARG A 40 -15.86 -3.74 -9.08
CA ARG A 40 -15.17 -2.73 -8.25
C ARG A 40 -15.03 -1.40 -8.96
N ARG A 41 -14.83 -0.37 -8.15
CA ARG A 41 -14.54 1.01 -8.59
C ARG A 41 -13.13 1.46 -8.24
N TYR A 42 -12.44 0.75 -7.34
CA TYR A 42 -11.03 0.97 -7.11
C TYR A 42 -10.22 0.25 -8.19
N THR A 43 -9.14 0.86 -8.63
CA THR A 43 -8.28 0.34 -9.69
C THR A 43 -6.91 -0.07 -9.18
N ILE A 44 -6.61 0.19 -7.91
CA ILE A 44 -5.36 -0.18 -7.26
C ILE A 44 -5.67 -0.89 -5.93
N LEU A 45 -4.98 -1.99 -5.67
CA LEU A 45 -5.06 -2.77 -4.43
C LEU A 45 -3.64 -2.94 -3.90
N ALA A 46 -3.35 -2.55 -2.67
CA ALA A 46 -2.05 -2.75 -2.04
C ALA A 46 -2.10 -3.95 -1.09
N VAL A 47 -1.27 -4.95 -1.37
CA VAL A 47 -1.05 -6.12 -0.51
C VAL A 47 0.29 -5.94 0.17
N PHE A 48 0.30 -5.84 1.49
CA PHE A 48 1.54 -5.62 2.24
C PHE A 48 1.58 -6.39 3.55
N GLY A 49 2.80 -6.64 4.02
CA GLY A 49 3.04 -7.40 5.24
C GLY A 49 4.53 -7.67 5.45
N ALA A 50 4.85 -8.37 6.53
CA ALA A 50 6.23 -8.70 6.89
C ALA A 50 6.96 -9.49 5.79
N THR A 51 8.28 -9.36 5.73
CA THR A 51 9.14 -10.17 4.86
C THR A 51 9.01 -11.65 5.22
N GLY A 52 8.85 -12.52 4.22
CA GLY A 52 8.65 -13.95 4.42
C GLY A 52 7.24 -14.39 4.84
N VAL A 53 6.24 -13.50 4.87
CA VAL A 53 4.85 -13.90 5.22
C VAL A 53 4.14 -14.72 4.12
N GLY A 54 4.64 -14.70 2.87
CA GLY A 54 4.05 -15.43 1.74
C GLY A 54 3.40 -14.56 0.65
N LYS A 55 3.69 -13.26 0.61
CA LYS A 55 3.11 -12.31 -0.38
C LYS A 55 3.37 -12.71 -1.84
N SER A 56 4.62 -13.01 -2.20
CA SER A 56 4.96 -13.42 -3.56
C SER A 56 4.37 -14.80 -3.89
N THR A 57 4.28 -15.70 -2.91
CA THR A 57 3.64 -17.02 -3.04
C THR A 57 2.16 -16.91 -3.38
N VAL A 58 1.39 -16.10 -2.64
CA VAL A 58 -0.05 -15.93 -2.94
C VAL A 58 -0.27 -15.22 -4.27
N MET A 59 0.56 -14.24 -4.61
CA MET A 59 0.52 -13.56 -5.90
C MET A 59 0.72 -14.54 -7.06
N GLN A 60 1.74 -15.39 -6.99
CA GLN A 60 2.03 -16.38 -8.04
C GLN A 60 0.90 -17.40 -8.17
N ARG A 61 0.42 -17.94 -7.04
CA ARG A 61 -0.70 -18.89 -7.01
C ARG A 61 -1.98 -18.32 -7.65
N VAL A 62 -2.33 -17.08 -7.30
CA VAL A 62 -3.49 -16.38 -7.89
C VAL A 62 -3.26 -16.12 -9.38
N ALA A 63 -2.05 -15.72 -9.78
CA ALA A 63 -1.74 -15.50 -11.19
C ALA A 63 -1.86 -16.80 -12.02
N GLU A 64 -1.35 -17.93 -11.51
CA GLU A 64 -1.48 -19.23 -12.16
C GLU A 64 -2.93 -19.67 -12.28
N LYS A 65 -3.72 -19.51 -11.22
CA LYS A 65 -5.15 -19.80 -11.22
C LYS A 65 -5.91 -18.98 -12.26
N LEU A 66 -5.63 -17.67 -12.35
CA LEU A 66 -6.23 -16.80 -13.36
C LEU A 66 -5.87 -17.20 -14.79
N ARG A 67 -4.64 -17.66 -15.04
CA ARG A 67 -4.24 -18.19 -16.36
C ARG A 67 -4.94 -19.50 -16.67
N ALA A 68 -5.06 -20.40 -15.70
CA ALA A 68 -5.69 -21.70 -15.88
C ALA A 68 -7.21 -21.60 -16.09
N GLU A 69 -7.87 -20.62 -15.46
CA GLU A 69 -9.31 -20.35 -15.61
C GLU A 69 -9.68 -19.64 -16.93
N GLU A 70 -8.70 -19.20 -17.72
CA GLU A 70 -8.93 -18.49 -18.98
C GLU A 70 -8.69 -19.42 -20.19
N PRO A 71 -9.75 -19.93 -20.83
CA PRO A 71 -9.62 -20.89 -21.93
C PRO A 71 -9.23 -20.24 -23.27
N ASP A 72 -9.41 -18.92 -23.42
CA ASP A 72 -9.16 -18.21 -24.67
C ASP A 72 -7.67 -17.83 -24.80
N PRO A 73 -6.92 -18.40 -25.76
CA PRO A 73 -5.50 -18.12 -25.93
C PRO A 73 -5.20 -16.68 -26.41
N SER A 74 -6.22 -15.94 -26.85
CA SER A 74 -6.09 -14.51 -27.19
C SER A 74 -6.18 -13.59 -25.97
N VAL A 75 -6.50 -14.13 -24.79
CA VAL A 75 -6.57 -13.39 -23.52
C VAL A 75 -5.32 -13.66 -22.70
N VAL A 76 -4.75 -12.60 -22.13
CA VAL A 76 -3.74 -12.72 -21.09
C VAL A 76 -4.35 -12.12 -19.82
N PRO A 77 -4.96 -12.92 -18.94
CA PRO A 77 -5.78 -12.40 -17.85
C PRO A 77 -4.95 -11.69 -16.77
N VAL A 78 -3.66 -12.01 -16.67
CA VAL A 78 -2.74 -11.51 -15.65
C VAL A 78 -1.37 -11.17 -16.23
N VAL A 79 -0.83 -10.04 -15.80
CA VAL A 79 0.56 -9.64 -16.01
C VAL A 79 1.24 -9.56 -14.65
N VAL A 80 2.45 -10.10 -14.53
CA VAL A 80 3.24 -10.05 -13.28
C VAL A 80 4.56 -9.34 -13.55
N ILE A 81 4.85 -8.26 -12.85
CA ILE A 81 6.11 -7.52 -12.98
C ILE A 81 6.74 -7.32 -11.60
N ARG A 82 8.04 -7.01 -11.56
CA ARG A 82 8.76 -6.75 -10.31
C ARG A 82 9.39 -5.37 -10.35
N ALA A 83 9.04 -4.51 -9.41
CA ALA A 83 9.68 -3.21 -9.27
C ALA A 83 11.09 -3.37 -8.69
N LYS A 84 12.01 -2.53 -9.13
CA LYS A 84 13.44 -2.62 -8.81
C LYS A 84 13.88 -1.44 -7.96
N PRO A 85 14.72 -1.64 -6.93
CA PRO A 85 15.22 -0.54 -6.09
C PRO A 85 16.15 0.40 -6.85
N GLU A 86 16.89 -0.08 -7.86
CA GLU A 86 17.75 0.75 -8.71
C GLU A 86 16.98 1.72 -9.61
N ASP A 87 15.69 1.44 -9.83
CA ASP A 87 14.83 2.24 -10.68
C ASP A 87 14.01 3.22 -9.85
N VAL A 88 14.23 4.52 -10.09
CA VAL A 88 13.64 5.60 -9.31
C VAL A 88 12.95 6.59 -10.25
N GLY A 89 11.82 7.16 -9.81
CA GLY A 89 11.19 8.23 -10.56
C GLY A 89 10.77 7.80 -11.96
N THR A 90 11.34 8.43 -12.97
CA THR A 90 11.02 8.13 -14.37
C THR A 90 11.54 6.77 -14.82
N SER A 91 12.69 6.30 -14.35
CA SER A 91 13.23 4.99 -14.79
C SER A 91 12.34 3.84 -14.33
N ALA A 92 11.76 3.92 -13.12
CA ALA A 92 10.75 2.97 -12.63
C ALA A 92 9.53 2.89 -13.55
N ARG A 93 9.07 4.03 -14.09
CA ARG A 93 7.94 4.06 -15.04
C ARG A 93 8.30 3.38 -16.36
N LEU A 94 9.53 3.59 -16.82
CA LEU A 94 10.01 2.99 -18.07
C LEU A 94 10.21 1.48 -17.94
N ASP A 95 10.83 1.03 -16.84
CA ASP A 95 11.02 -0.38 -16.55
C ASP A 95 9.66 -1.09 -16.38
N TYR A 96 8.69 -0.45 -15.71
CA TYR A 96 7.29 -0.90 -15.69
C TYR A 96 6.76 -1.14 -17.11
N TYR A 97 6.86 -0.14 -18.01
CA TYR A 97 6.32 -0.29 -19.37
C TYR A 97 7.02 -1.41 -20.15
N ARG A 98 8.34 -1.52 -20.02
CA ARG A 98 9.13 -2.57 -20.65
C ARG A 98 8.74 -3.96 -20.16
N GLN A 99 8.58 -4.14 -18.84
CA GLN A 99 8.20 -5.43 -18.28
C GLN A 99 6.79 -5.85 -18.71
N VAL A 100 5.82 -4.93 -18.73
CA VAL A 100 4.46 -5.23 -19.21
C VAL A 100 4.48 -5.65 -20.69
N LEU A 101 5.14 -4.86 -21.56
CA LEU A 101 5.24 -5.23 -22.98
C LEU A 101 5.96 -6.56 -23.17
N LYS A 102 7.02 -6.84 -22.40
CA LYS A 102 7.76 -8.11 -22.45
C LYS A 102 6.90 -9.31 -22.04
N GLN A 103 6.01 -9.16 -21.05
CA GLN A 103 5.05 -10.21 -20.68
C GLN A 103 4.04 -10.49 -21.80
N LEU A 104 3.67 -9.45 -22.57
CA LEU A 104 2.62 -9.52 -23.59
C LEU A 104 3.15 -9.73 -25.03
N GLN A 105 4.48 -9.76 -25.21
CA GLN A 105 5.13 -9.83 -26.52
C GLN A 105 4.90 -11.15 -27.28
N GLY A 106 4.35 -12.18 -26.62
CA GLY A 106 3.92 -13.40 -27.29
C GLY A 106 2.84 -13.15 -28.35
N HIS A 107 2.04 -12.09 -28.17
CA HIS A 107 1.02 -11.70 -29.14
C HIS A 107 1.60 -10.86 -30.28
N VAL A 108 1.30 -11.24 -31.53
CA VAL A 108 1.87 -10.65 -32.75
C VAL A 108 1.69 -9.13 -32.81
N ALA A 109 0.49 -8.62 -32.53
CA ALA A 109 0.22 -7.18 -32.60
C ALA A 109 1.01 -6.38 -31.54
N VAL A 110 1.24 -6.94 -30.35
CA VAL A 110 2.03 -6.29 -29.30
C VAL A 110 3.50 -6.32 -29.68
N ARG A 111 3.99 -7.45 -30.18
CA ARG A 111 5.35 -7.62 -30.68
C ARG A 111 5.69 -6.62 -31.79
N ASP A 112 4.82 -6.49 -32.78
CA ASP A 112 5.08 -5.64 -33.95
C ASP A 112 4.99 -4.16 -33.59
N ARG A 113 4.09 -3.77 -32.68
CA ARG A 113 4.10 -2.42 -32.11
C ARG A 113 5.39 -2.17 -31.31
N GLY A 114 5.81 -3.15 -30.50
CA GLY A 114 7.02 -3.07 -29.68
C GLY A 114 8.31 -2.86 -30.49
N LYS A 115 8.43 -3.48 -31.68
CA LYS A 115 9.59 -3.30 -32.59
C LYS A 115 9.80 -1.86 -33.03
N ASN A 116 8.72 -1.06 -33.05
CA ASN A 116 8.76 0.34 -33.48
C ASN A 116 8.97 1.31 -32.31
N LEU A 117 9.20 0.82 -31.09
CA LEU A 117 9.42 1.65 -29.89
C LEU A 117 10.91 1.68 -29.54
N PRO A 118 11.63 2.80 -29.80
CA PRO A 118 13.08 2.88 -29.53
C PRO A 118 13.45 2.60 -28.08
N LEU A 119 12.59 3.04 -27.15
CA LEU A 119 12.76 2.83 -25.71
C LEU A 119 12.52 1.39 -25.26
N PHE A 120 11.81 0.58 -26.06
CA PHE A 120 11.62 -0.84 -25.79
C PHE A 120 12.74 -1.68 -26.42
N THR A 121 13.11 -1.40 -27.67
CA THR A 121 14.11 -2.17 -28.41
C THR A 121 15.54 -1.90 -27.97
N ASN A 122 15.83 -0.72 -27.40
CA ASN A 122 17.14 -0.37 -26.86
C ASN A 122 17.04 -0.06 -25.35
N PRO A 123 17.26 -1.06 -24.47
CA PRO A 123 17.17 -0.88 -23.02
C PRO A 123 18.11 0.19 -22.45
N GLU A 124 19.29 0.37 -23.05
CA GLU A 124 20.30 1.35 -22.63
C GLU A 124 19.96 2.78 -23.04
N ARG A 125 19.04 2.95 -23.99
CA ARG A 125 18.58 4.27 -24.43
C ARG A 125 17.88 4.98 -23.26
N LYS A 126 18.41 6.15 -22.92
CA LYS A 126 17.75 7.12 -22.05
C LYS A 126 17.20 8.24 -22.93
N SER A 127 15.90 8.50 -22.83
CA SER A 127 15.24 9.57 -23.59
C SER A 127 14.59 10.58 -22.67
N ARG A 128 14.67 11.85 -23.08
CA ARG A 128 13.94 12.95 -22.47
C ARG A 128 12.81 13.46 -23.37
N ASP A 129 12.61 12.83 -24.52
CA ASP A 129 11.58 13.21 -25.49
C ASP A 129 10.19 12.76 -24.99
N PRO A 130 9.28 13.68 -24.64
CA PRO A 130 7.94 13.31 -24.19
C PRO A 130 7.16 12.43 -25.17
N ALA A 131 7.43 12.52 -26.47
CA ALA A 131 6.76 11.71 -27.49
C ALA A 131 7.10 10.22 -27.34
N GLU A 132 8.37 9.86 -27.16
CA GLU A 132 8.77 8.45 -26.95
C GLU A 132 8.17 7.86 -25.67
N TRP A 133 8.06 8.66 -24.61
CA TRP A 133 7.40 8.25 -23.37
C TRP A 133 5.89 8.06 -23.54
N LEU A 134 5.25 8.93 -24.32
CA LEU A 134 3.84 8.80 -24.68
C LEU A 134 3.60 7.52 -25.47
N GLU A 135 4.42 7.24 -26.49
CA GLU A 135 4.33 6.02 -27.30
C GLU A 135 4.48 4.75 -26.45
N MET A 136 5.41 4.72 -25.49
CA MET A 136 5.56 3.61 -24.55
C MET A 136 4.29 3.40 -23.71
N ARG A 137 3.70 4.48 -23.20
CA ARG A 137 2.45 4.42 -22.42
C ARG A 137 1.29 3.92 -23.27
N GLU A 138 1.11 4.48 -24.46
CA GLU A 138 0.04 4.09 -25.38
C GLU A 138 0.18 2.64 -25.83
N ALA A 139 1.41 2.16 -26.05
CA ALA A 139 1.66 0.77 -26.40
C ALA A 139 1.25 -0.18 -25.27
N VAL A 140 1.54 0.16 -24.03
CA VAL A 140 1.10 -0.63 -22.87
C VAL A 140 -0.42 -0.60 -22.72
N GLN A 141 -1.05 0.57 -22.83
CA GLN A 141 -2.51 0.69 -22.75
C GLN A 141 -3.20 -0.12 -23.86
N TYR A 142 -2.68 -0.03 -25.08
CA TYR A 142 -3.13 -0.83 -26.20
C TYR A 142 -2.99 -2.34 -25.92
N ALA A 143 -1.83 -2.78 -25.43
CA ALA A 143 -1.58 -4.19 -25.15
C ALA A 143 -2.49 -4.75 -24.04
N LEU A 144 -2.65 -3.99 -22.94
CA LEU A 144 -3.53 -4.35 -21.82
C LEU A 144 -5.00 -4.49 -22.28
N SER A 145 -5.45 -3.55 -23.12
CA SER A 145 -6.82 -3.56 -23.65
C SER A 145 -7.03 -4.68 -24.67
N LEU A 146 -6.12 -4.84 -25.64
CA LEU A 146 -6.19 -5.84 -26.70
C LEU A 146 -6.27 -7.26 -26.12
N LEU A 147 -5.44 -7.55 -25.12
CA LEU A 147 -5.33 -8.87 -24.49
C LEU A 147 -6.28 -9.06 -23.31
N ARG A 148 -7.21 -8.12 -23.10
CA ARG A 148 -8.24 -8.18 -22.05
C ARG A 148 -7.66 -8.50 -20.66
N VAL A 149 -6.54 -7.86 -20.34
CA VAL A 149 -5.85 -8.06 -19.06
C VAL A 149 -6.78 -7.64 -17.91
N LYS A 150 -6.99 -8.52 -16.93
CA LYS A 150 -7.88 -8.25 -15.78
C LYS A 150 -7.09 -7.62 -14.62
N VAL A 151 -5.83 -8.04 -14.47
CA VAL A 151 -4.97 -7.61 -13.37
C VAL A 151 -3.49 -7.54 -13.77
N VAL A 152 -2.80 -6.53 -13.25
CA VAL A 152 -1.35 -6.39 -13.26
C VAL A 152 -0.87 -6.50 -11.80
N PHE A 153 -0.10 -7.53 -11.49
CA PHE A 153 0.62 -7.62 -10.23
C PHE A 153 1.97 -6.92 -10.36
N VAL A 154 2.32 -6.15 -9.33
CA VAL A 154 3.64 -5.53 -9.20
C VAL A 154 4.23 -6.02 -7.88
N ASP A 155 5.23 -6.88 -7.95
CA ASP A 155 6.00 -7.30 -6.77
C ASP A 155 7.03 -6.24 -6.38
N GLU A 156 7.40 -6.20 -5.11
CA GLU A 156 8.26 -5.17 -4.50
C GLU A 156 7.82 -3.73 -4.82
N ALA A 157 6.51 -3.50 -4.90
CA ALA A 157 5.93 -2.27 -5.42
C ALA A 157 6.25 -1.02 -4.59
N GLN A 158 6.76 -1.14 -3.37
CA GLN A 158 7.28 0.00 -2.60
C GLN A 158 8.36 0.76 -3.38
N HIS A 159 9.13 0.07 -4.24
CA HIS A 159 10.15 0.70 -5.08
C HIS A 159 9.57 1.63 -6.16
N LEU A 160 8.33 1.38 -6.64
CA LEU A 160 7.67 2.32 -7.56
C LEU A 160 7.40 3.68 -6.92
N MET A 161 7.37 3.73 -5.59
CA MET A 161 7.02 4.92 -4.83
C MET A 161 8.24 5.78 -4.50
N TYR A 162 9.44 5.23 -4.71
CA TYR A 162 10.69 5.95 -4.54
C TYR A 162 10.88 6.96 -5.68
N VAL A 163 11.31 8.15 -5.30
CA VAL A 163 11.52 9.29 -6.19
C VAL A 163 12.75 10.06 -5.73
N ASP A 164 13.54 10.54 -6.69
CA ASP A 164 14.66 11.43 -6.39
C ASP A 164 14.14 12.79 -5.91
N THR A 165 14.85 13.39 -4.95
CA THR A 165 14.59 14.77 -4.53
C THR A 165 14.79 15.70 -5.75
N PRO A 166 13.86 16.63 -6.07
CA PRO A 166 12.77 17.17 -5.24
C PRO A 166 11.38 16.58 -5.52
N HIS A 167 11.27 15.47 -6.26
CA HIS A 167 9.99 14.89 -6.61
C HIS A 167 9.30 14.23 -5.40
N LYS A 168 7.97 14.17 -5.45
CA LYS A 168 7.15 13.58 -4.37
C LYS A 168 6.58 12.24 -4.82
N PRO A 169 6.41 11.25 -3.91
CA PRO A 169 5.75 9.98 -4.21
C PRO A 169 4.36 10.14 -4.84
N THR A 170 3.67 11.27 -4.57
CA THR A 170 2.39 11.62 -5.21
C THR A 170 2.46 11.63 -6.74
N ALA A 171 3.60 12.01 -7.33
CA ALA A 171 3.77 12.01 -8.78
C ALA A 171 3.74 10.59 -9.37
N GLN A 172 4.22 9.59 -8.63
CA GLN A 172 4.14 8.18 -9.05
C GLN A 172 2.72 7.64 -8.94
N LEU A 173 2.01 8.01 -7.87
CA LEU A 173 0.60 7.68 -7.76
C LEU A 173 -0.24 8.32 -8.86
N ASP A 174 -0.01 9.58 -9.21
CA ASP A 174 -0.75 10.24 -10.29
C ASP A 174 -0.47 9.60 -11.66
N TRP A 175 0.76 9.15 -11.88
CA TRP A 175 1.12 8.34 -13.04
C TRP A 175 0.37 7.00 -13.08
N LEU A 176 0.43 6.21 -11.99
CA LEU A 176 -0.32 4.94 -11.90
C LEU A 176 -1.83 5.16 -12.08
N LYS A 177 -2.39 6.19 -11.43
CA LYS A 177 -3.80 6.56 -11.57
C LYS A 177 -4.17 6.78 -13.03
N THR A 178 -3.35 7.50 -13.79
CA THR A 178 -3.58 7.78 -15.21
C THR A 178 -3.71 6.49 -16.00
N ILE A 179 -2.74 5.58 -15.87
CA ILE A 179 -2.75 4.26 -16.53
C ILE A 179 -3.99 3.46 -16.14
N THR A 180 -4.27 3.37 -14.84
CA THR A 180 -5.38 2.54 -14.34
C THR A 180 -6.76 3.11 -14.69
N SER A 181 -6.89 4.42 -14.88
CA SER A 181 -8.17 5.06 -15.21
C SER A 181 -8.52 4.86 -16.67
N GLU A 182 -7.52 4.87 -17.55
CA GLU A 182 -7.72 4.72 -18.99
C GLU A 182 -7.93 3.26 -19.40
N THR A 183 -7.28 2.33 -18.69
CA THR A 183 -7.36 0.90 -19.00
C THR A 183 -8.42 0.16 -18.20
N ASN A 184 -8.85 0.71 -17.04
CA ASN A 184 -9.68 0.04 -16.05
C ASN A 184 -9.11 -1.33 -15.57
N VAL A 185 -7.80 -1.54 -15.74
CA VAL A 185 -7.10 -2.75 -15.29
C VAL A 185 -6.67 -2.58 -13.85
N LEU A 186 -6.89 -3.61 -13.03
CA LEU A 186 -6.44 -3.59 -11.64
C LEU A 186 -4.94 -3.65 -11.54
N HIS A 187 -4.39 -2.82 -10.68
CA HIS A 187 -3.00 -2.93 -10.27
C HIS A 187 -2.96 -3.43 -8.83
N VAL A 188 -2.45 -4.65 -8.63
CA VAL A 188 -2.19 -5.19 -7.30
C VAL A 188 -0.72 -4.92 -6.98
N LEU A 189 -0.48 -3.99 -6.06
CA LEU A 189 0.85 -3.60 -5.59
C LEU A 189 1.20 -4.49 -4.39
N VAL A 190 2.18 -5.36 -4.54
CA VAL A 190 2.62 -6.31 -3.51
C VAL A 190 3.94 -5.83 -2.94
N GLY A 191 4.07 -5.73 -1.62
CA GLY A 191 5.28 -5.15 -1.02
C GLY A 191 5.32 -5.13 0.50
N ASN A 192 6.24 -4.34 1.05
CA ASN A 192 6.37 -4.14 2.50
C ASN A 192 5.36 -3.09 3.02
N PHE A 193 5.45 -2.78 4.32
CA PHE A 193 4.56 -1.83 4.99
C PHE A 193 4.66 -0.38 4.49
N ASP A 194 5.62 -0.02 3.64
CA ASP A 194 5.69 1.33 3.04
C ASP A 194 4.52 1.59 2.06
N LEU A 195 3.91 0.53 1.53
CA LEU A 195 2.70 0.62 0.72
C LEU A 195 1.49 1.12 1.51
N TYR A 196 1.49 0.96 2.84
CA TYR A 196 0.44 1.51 3.70
C TYR A 196 0.36 3.03 3.55
N ASP A 197 1.49 3.72 3.65
CA ASP A 197 1.55 5.17 3.54
C ASP A 197 1.02 5.63 2.17
N CYS A 198 1.34 4.88 1.12
CA CYS A 198 0.91 5.16 -0.25
C CYS A 198 -0.62 5.17 -0.42
N CYS A 199 -1.32 4.24 0.22
CA CYS A 199 -2.78 4.18 0.19
C CYS A 199 -3.44 5.36 0.92
N HIS A 200 -2.74 5.94 1.90
CA HIS A 200 -3.26 6.95 2.81
C HIS A 200 -2.68 8.35 2.56
N LEU A 201 -1.98 8.57 1.44
CA LEU A 201 -1.33 9.84 1.11
C LEU A 201 -2.31 11.02 0.89
N ASN A 202 -3.49 10.78 0.33
CA ASN A 202 -4.52 11.82 0.10
C ASN A 202 -5.92 11.24 -0.14
N ALA A 203 -6.94 12.11 -0.08
CA ALA A 203 -8.34 11.75 -0.28
C ALA A 203 -8.64 11.12 -1.66
N GLN A 204 -7.86 11.44 -2.71
CA GLN A 204 -8.04 10.81 -4.02
C GLN A 204 -7.55 9.35 -4.02
N ALA A 205 -6.42 9.08 -3.35
CA ALA A 205 -5.91 7.73 -3.13
C ALA A 205 -6.93 6.91 -2.32
N ALA A 206 -7.50 7.47 -1.26
CA ALA A 206 -8.50 6.81 -0.41
C ALA A 206 -9.74 6.29 -1.17
N ARG A 207 -10.11 6.90 -2.31
CA ARG A 207 -11.23 6.43 -3.14
C ARG A 207 -10.85 5.34 -4.15
N ARG A 208 -9.60 5.35 -4.65
CA ARG A 208 -9.16 4.52 -5.79
C ARG A 208 -8.20 3.39 -5.41
N MET A 209 -7.65 3.45 -4.20
CA MET A 209 -6.78 2.45 -3.61
C MET A 209 -7.52 1.75 -2.47
N ARG A 210 -7.22 0.46 -2.30
CA ARG A 210 -7.60 -0.33 -1.14
C ARG A 210 -6.36 -0.99 -0.59
N ASP A 211 -6.30 -1.14 0.71
CA ASP A 211 -5.28 -1.91 1.41
C ASP A 211 -5.79 -3.31 1.75
N LEU A 212 -4.86 -4.27 1.77
CA LEU A 212 -5.08 -5.65 2.15
C LEU A 212 -3.84 -6.15 2.91
N PRO A 213 -3.81 -6.03 4.24
CA PRO A 213 -2.67 -6.48 5.03
C PRO A 213 -2.59 -8.02 5.04
N PHE A 214 -1.40 -8.56 4.84
CA PHE A 214 -1.10 -9.98 5.01
C PHE A 214 -0.35 -10.17 6.34
N ALA A 215 -1.08 -10.64 7.34
CA ALA A 215 -0.57 -10.88 8.69
C ALA A 215 0.23 -12.19 8.77
N ARG A 216 1.26 -12.17 9.63
CA ARG A 216 1.99 -13.36 10.09
C ARG A 216 1.21 -14.07 11.20
N TYR A 217 1.66 -15.26 11.58
CA TYR A 217 1.11 -15.96 12.74
C TYR A 217 1.62 -15.36 14.06
N HIS A 218 0.70 -15.06 14.98
CA HIS A 218 0.97 -14.55 16.31
C HIS A 218 1.00 -15.72 17.31
N LEU A 219 2.17 -15.94 17.89
CA LEU A 219 2.44 -17.09 18.77
C LEU A 219 1.84 -16.99 20.18
N ASN A 220 0.87 -16.10 20.35
CA ASN A 220 0.10 -15.89 21.58
C ASN A 220 -1.40 -16.18 21.37
N ASP A 221 -1.85 -16.32 20.13
CA ASP A 221 -3.22 -16.73 19.80
C ASP A 221 -3.27 -18.25 19.61
N ALA A 222 -4.12 -18.93 20.38
CA ALA A 222 -4.16 -20.39 20.39
C ALA A 222 -4.57 -21.00 19.05
N THR A 223 -5.43 -20.32 18.29
CA THR A 223 -5.88 -20.76 16.97
C THR A 223 -4.73 -20.63 15.98
N GLU A 224 -4.11 -19.45 15.93
CA GLU A 224 -2.96 -19.19 15.04
C GLU A 224 -1.78 -20.12 15.33
N CYS A 225 -1.55 -20.47 16.60
CA CYS A 225 -0.53 -21.45 16.98
C CYS A 225 -0.82 -22.84 16.41
N ALA A 226 -2.07 -23.30 16.46
CA ALA A 226 -2.48 -24.59 15.92
C ALA A 226 -2.35 -24.63 14.39
N GLU A 227 -2.71 -23.55 13.71
CA GLU A 227 -2.56 -23.41 12.26
C GLU A 227 -1.08 -23.41 11.84
N PHE A 228 -0.23 -22.69 12.57
CA PHE A 228 1.22 -22.70 12.35
C PHE A 228 1.81 -24.11 12.56
N ALA A 229 1.46 -24.78 13.66
CA ALA A 229 1.95 -26.14 13.93
C ALA A 229 1.52 -27.15 12.85
N THR A 230 0.33 -26.96 12.28
CA THR A 230 -0.15 -27.77 11.14
C THR A 230 0.67 -27.52 9.87
N ALA A 231 1.00 -26.26 9.59
CA ALA A 231 1.88 -25.92 8.47
C ALA A 231 3.30 -26.50 8.66
N LEU A 232 3.85 -26.42 9.89
CA LEU A 232 5.12 -27.05 10.24
C LEU A 232 5.10 -28.56 10.04
N ARG A 233 4.06 -29.26 10.53
CA ARG A 233 3.88 -30.70 10.32
C ARG A 233 3.96 -31.05 8.84
N THR A 234 3.22 -30.31 8.02
CA THR A 234 3.17 -30.55 6.57
C THR A 234 4.55 -30.40 5.92
N PHE A 235 5.35 -29.41 6.32
CA PHE A 235 6.73 -29.32 5.83
C PHE A 235 7.58 -30.50 6.27
N LEU A 236 7.53 -30.88 7.55
CA LEU A 236 8.35 -31.97 8.10
C LEU A 236 8.04 -33.32 7.42
N GLU A 237 6.78 -33.55 7.03
CA GLU A 237 6.34 -34.76 6.32
C GLU A 237 6.85 -34.81 4.87
N GLU A 238 7.10 -33.65 4.24
CA GLU A 238 7.62 -33.55 2.86
C GLU A 238 9.14 -33.55 2.78
N VAL A 239 9.85 -33.49 3.92
CA VAL A 239 11.32 -33.50 3.95
C VAL A 239 11.85 -34.81 3.34
N PRO A 240 12.85 -34.76 2.44
CA PRO A 240 13.37 -35.94 1.75
C PRO A 240 14.27 -36.84 2.61
N LEU A 241 14.40 -36.56 3.91
CA LEU A 241 15.26 -37.22 4.89
C LEU A 241 14.43 -37.98 5.93
N GLU A 242 15.08 -38.75 6.81
CA GLU A 242 14.44 -39.28 8.00
C GLU A 242 14.14 -38.15 9.00
N VAL A 243 12.90 -38.07 9.48
CA VAL A 243 12.44 -37.01 10.38
C VAL A 243 11.62 -37.60 11.52
N ASP A 244 11.98 -37.26 12.76
CA ASP A 244 11.09 -37.45 13.92
C ASP A 244 10.08 -36.30 13.98
N VAL A 245 8.98 -36.47 13.22
CA VAL A 245 7.96 -35.42 13.06
C VAL A 245 7.34 -35.04 14.40
N ASP A 246 6.96 -36.01 15.23
CA ASP A 246 6.29 -35.74 16.51
C ASP A 246 7.27 -35.13 17.53
N GLY A 247 8.53 -35.59 17.55
CA GLY A 247 9.59 -35.01 18.37
C GLY A 247 9.84 -33.54 18.01
N LEU A 248 10.00 -33.22 16.72
CA LEU A 248 10.19 -31.84 16.27
C LEU A 248 8.95 -30.97 16.48
N LEU A 249 7.75 -31.52 16.29
CA LEU A 249 6.50 -30.79 16.55
C LEU A 249 6.29 -30.46 18.03
N SER A 250 6.85 -31.25 18.96
CA SER A 250 6.86 -30.89 20.37
C SER A 250 7.59 -29.55 20.63
N HIS A 251 8.48 -29.16 19.72
CA HIS A 251 9.22 -27.90 19.70
C HIS A 251 8.61 -26.84 18.76
N TRP A 252 7.34 -26.95 18.35
CA TRP A 252 6.72 -26.01 17.39
C TRP A 252 6.91 -24.52 17.74
N ARG A 253 6.93 -24.19 19.04
CA ARG A 253 7.10 -22.80 19.51
C ARG A 253 8.48 -22.26 19.15
N TRP A 254 9.52 -23.08 19.24
CA TRP A 254 10.86 -22.70 18.81
C TRP A 254 10.89 -22.38 17.31
N PHE A 255 10.25 -23.22 16.48
CA PHE A 255 10.10 -22.94 15.05
C PHE A 255 9.33 -21.64 14.78
N GLY A 256 8.24 -21.42 15.51
CA GLY A 256 7.46 -20.19 15.42
C GLY A 256 8.27 -18.95 15.76
N GLU A 257 8.98 -18.97 16.89
CA GLU A 257 9.77 -17.83 17.38
C GLU A 257 10.96 -17.54 16.47
N TRP A 258 11.57 -18.56 15.87
CA TRP A 258 12.76 -18.40 15.03
C TRP A 258 12.42 -18.05 13.59
N SER A 259 11.23 -18.44 13.11
CA SER A 259 10.65 -17.96 11.85
C SER A 259 9.85 -16.66 12.00
N LEU A 260 9.73 -16.13 13.23
CA LEU A 260 8.92 -14.94 13.55
C LEU A 260 7.46 -15.07 13.13
N GLY A 261 6.91 -16.29 13.13
CA GLY A 261 5.56 -16.60 12.64
C GLY A 261 5.38 -16.47 11.13
N CYS A 262 6.47 -16.31 10.37
CA CYS A 262 6.46 -16.14 8.92
C CYS A 262 6.77 -17.47 8.23
N ILE A 263 5.79 -18.02 7.51
CA ILE A 263 5.90 -19.34 6.86
C ILE A 263 7.00 -19.40 5.79
N GLY A 264 7.25 -18.30 5.06
CA GLY A 264 8.35 -18.22 4.11
C GLY A 264 9.71 -18.34 4.79
N VAL A 265 9.90 -17.70 5.95
CA VAL A 265 11.14 -17.82 6.73
C VAL A 265 11.34 -19.25 7.22
N LEU A 266 10.26 -19.89 7.69
CA LEU A 266 10.29 -21.31 8.07
C LEU A 266 10.66 -22.20 6.87
N SER A 267 10.05 -21.96 5.71
CA SER A 267 10.32 -22.72 4.49
C SER A 267 11.78 -22.61 4.07
N ASP A 268 12.31 -21.39 3.99
CA ASP A 268 13.69 -21.14 3.58
C ASP A 268 14.68 -21.81 4.54
N TRP A 269 14.42 -21.69 5.86
CA TRP A 269 15.23 -22.33 6.88
C TRP A 269 15.27 -23.86 6.76
N LEU A 270 14.12 -24.51 6.53
CA LEU A 270 14.04 -25.96 6.34
C LEU A 270 14.75 -26.39 5.04
N VAL A 271 14.52 -25.65 3.94
CA VAL A 271 15.14 -25.93 2.65
C VAL A 271 16.67 -25.83 2.72
N GLU A 272 17.20 -24.75 3.29
CA GLU A 272 18.65 -24.56 3.45
C GLU A 272 19.27 -25.66 4.33
N THR A 273 18.58 -26.05 5.41
CA THR A 273 19.03 -27.14 6.29
C THR A 273 19.09 -28.47 5.54
N VAL A 274 18.02 -28.83 4.85
CA VAL A 274 17.90 -30.11 4.14
C VAL A 274 18.90 -30.20 2.98
N ASP A 275 19.09 -29.13 2.22
CA ASP A 275 20.06 -29.07 1.12
C ASP A 275 21.51 -29.26 1.62
N ASP A 276 21.90 -28.63 2.74
CA ASP A 276 23.22 -28.83 3.35
C ASP A 276 23.41 -30.28 3.84
N LEU A 277 22.40 -30.86 4.50
CA LEU A 277 22.44 -32.25 4.96
C LEU A 277 22.60 -33.23 3.79
N CYS A 278 21.81 -33.05 2.72
CA CYS A 278 21.93 -33.85 1.51
C CYS A 278 23.35 -33.77 0.94
N LYS A 279 23.91 -32.56 0.80
CA LYS A 279 25.28 -32.36 0.27
C LYS A 279 26.37 -33.03 1.12
N ARG A 280 26.13 -33.20 2.42
CA ARG A 280 27.03 -33.91 3.36
C ARG A 280 26.80 -35.41 3.42
N GLY A 281 25.76 -35.92 2.76
CA GLY A 281 25.36 -37.33 2.81
C GLY A 281 24.72 -37.72 4.14
N GLU A 282 24.22 -36.75 4.91
CA GLU A 282 23.46 -37.01 6.13
C GLU A 282 22.02 -37.42 5.76
N THR A 283 21.46 -38.40 6.48
CA THR A 283 20.16 -39.01 6.15
C THR A 283 19.02 -38.58 7.06
N THR A 284 19.30 -37.84 8.12
CA THR A 284 18.35 -37.53 9.19
C THR A 284 18.35 -36.03 9.48
N LEU A 285 17.15 -35.44 9.63
CA LEU A 285 17.00 -34.05 10.07
C LEU A 285 17.11 -33.98 11.59
N THR A 286 18.10 -33.24 12.10
CA THR A 286 18.32 -33.08 13.56
C THR A 286 18.16 -31.63 14.01
N ILE A 287 17.94 -31.43 15.30
CA ILE A 287 17.85 -30.09 15.91
C ILE A 287 19.18 -29.34 15.74
N GLU A 288 20.32 -30.01 15.90
CA GLU A 288 21.64 -29.39 15.74
C GLU A 288 21.87 -28.91 14.31
N ALA A 289 21.33 -29.61 13.31
CA ALA A 289 21.38 -29.16 11.92
C ALA A 289 20.51 -27.92 11.70
N LEU A 290 19.28 -27.94 12.23
CA LEU A 290 18.36 -26.80 12.16
C LEU A 290 18.94 -25.56 12.86
N GLU A 291 19.55 -25.70 14.04
CA GLU A 291 20.18 -24.59 14.75
C GLU A 291 21.30 -23.92 13.94
N ARG A 292 22.08 -24.70 13.17
CA ARG A 292 23.19 -24.18 12.34
C ARG A 292 22.73 -23.27 11.21
N HIS A 293 21.57 -23.55 10.63
CA HIS A 293 21.02 -22.84 9.46
C HIS A 293 19.94 -21.82 9.81
N ALA A 294 19.63 -21.69 11.10
CA ALA A 294 18.71 -20.66 11.54
C ALA A 294 19.26 -19.24 11.31
N LEU A 295 18.36 -18.30 11.04
CA LEU A 295 18.71 -16.89 10.99
C LEU A 295 19.39 -16.44 12.29
N GLN A 296 20.47 -15.69 12.12
CA GLN A 296 21.26 -15.18 13.24
C GLN A 296 20.42 -14.23 14.10
N PRO A 297 20.71 -14.12 15.42
CA PRO A 297 19.92 -13.30 16.32
C PRO A 297 19.74 -11.84 15.87
N ASP A 298 20.76 -11.23 15.25
CA ASP A 298 20.68 -9.86 14.76
C ASP A 298 19.80 -9.71 13.51
N GLN A 299 19.77 -10.72 12.63
CA GLN A 299 18.89 -10.76 11.47
C GLN A 299 17.42 -10.90 11.91
N ARG A 300 17.14 -11.85 12.82
CA ARG A 300 15.80 -12.03 13.40
C ARG A 300 15.32 -10.77 14.13
N ALA A 301 16.20 -10.12 14.89
CA ALA A 301 15.86 -8.87 15.56
C ALA A 301 15.48 -7.76 14.57
N ARG A 302 16.21 -7.59 13.46
CA ARG A 302 15.87 -6.60 12.42
C ARG A 302 14.51 -6.88 11.78
N MET A 303 14.27 -8.12 11.39
CA MET A 303 13.00 -8.54 10.78
C MET A 303 11.83 -8.35 11.76
N GLU A 304 12.00 -8.70 13.03
CA GLU A 304 10.98 -8.50 14.07
C GLU A 304 10.68 -7.02 14.31
N ILE A 305 11.71 -6.16 14.35
CA ILE A 305 11.54 -4.71 14.48
C ILE A 305 10.76 -4.16 13.29
N GLU A 306 11.10 -4.57 12.06
CA GLU A 306 10.41 -4.15 10.85
C GLU A 306 8.94 -4.57 10.89
N ALA A 307 8.66 -5.84 11.18
CA ALA A 307 7.31 -6.39 11.27
C ALA A 307 6.48 -5.64 12.31
N ARG A 308 6.97 -5.51 13.55
CA ARG A 308 6.26 -4.79 14.62
C ARG A 308 6.03 -3.32 14.31
N THR A 309 7.01 -2.67 13.68
CA THR A 309 6.90 -1.25 13.33
C THR A 309 5.82 -1.06 12.26
N GLY A 310 5.79 -1.94 11.26
CA GLY A 310 4.79 -1.95 10.21
C GLY A 310 3.39 -2.26 10.72
N GLU A 311 3.23 -3.33 11.51
CA GLU A 311 1.97 -3.74 12.15
C GLU A 311 1.41 -2.59 13.01
N ARG A 312 2.26 -2.00 13.86
CA ARG A 312 1.87 -0.85 14.70
C ARG A 312 1.51 0.39 13.86
N LYS A 313 2.20 0.64 12.75
CA LYS A 313 1.89 1.76 11.84
C LYS A 313 0.47 1.63 11.30
N VAL A 314 0.11 0.44 10.83
CA VAL A 314 -1.24 0.14 10.31
C VAL A 314 -2.28 0.30 11.40
N GLU A 315 -2.05 -0.29 12.57
CA GLU A 315 -2.98 -0.24 13.70
C GLU A 315 -3.23 1.20 14.18
N LEU A 316 -2.16 1.95 14.47
CA LEU A 316 -2.28 3.35 14.89
C LEU A 316 -2.93 4.22 13.82
N GLY A 317 -2.66 3.95 12.54
CA GLY A 317 -3.26 4.69 11.44
C GLY A 317 -4.78 4.50 11.36
N LYS A 318 -5.26 3.28 11.60
CA LYS A 318 -6.70 2.98 11.70
C LYS A 318 -7.34 3.67 12.89
N THR A 319 -6.79 3.48 14.09
CA THR A 319 -7.34 4.07 15.32
C THR A 319 -7.38 5.60 15.27
N LYS A 320 -6.28 6.24 14.86
CA LYS A 320 -6.25 7.71 14.69
C LYS A 320 -7.22 8.18 13.62
N GLY A 321 -7.37 7.42 12.53
CA GLY A 321 -8.33 7.72 11.47
C GLY A 321 -9.77 7.70 11.99
N GLU A 322 -10.13 6.71 12.81
CA GLU A 322 -11.44 6.62 13.44
C GLU A 322 -11.70 7.73 14.46
N GLU A 323 -10.72 8.02 15.31
CA GLU A 323 -10.79 9.12 16.28
C GLU A 323 -10.94 10.47 15.59
N GLU A 324 -10.15 10.72 14.54
CA GLU A 324 -10.22 11.95 13.76
C GLU A 324 -11.56 12.06 13.03
N LEU A 325 -12.07 10.96 12.47
CA LEU A 325 -13.38 10.93 11.83
C LEU A 325 -14.50 11.24 12.84
N LYS A 326 -14.46 10.64 14.04
CA LYS A 326 -15.39 10.96 15.14
C LYS A 326 -15.28 12.44 15.55
N ARG A 327 -14.07 13.00 15.60
CA ARG A 327 -13.86 14.41 15.93
C ARG A 327 -14.42 15.35 14.85
N LEU A 328 -14.21 15.03 13.57
CA LEU A 328 -14.63 15.86 12.44
C LEU A 328 -16.13 15.77 12.14
N LEU A 329 -16.73 14.59 12.29
CA LEU A 329 -18.17 14.37 12.04
C LEU A 329 -19.03 14.59 13.28
N GLY A 330 -18.43 14.68 14.47
CA GLY A 330 -19.16 14.69 15.74
C GLY A 330 -19.68 13.28 16.11
N ASN A 331 -20.78 13.20 16.86
CA ASN A 331 -21.39 11.91 17.20
C ASN A 331 -21.92 11.24 15.93
N PRO A 332 -21.30 10.14 15.45
CA PRO A 332 -21.79 9.46 14.27
C PRO A 332 -23.19 8.92 14.57
N ALA A 333 -24.09 9.01 13.59
CA ALA A 333 -25.39 8.37 13.69
C ALA A 333 -25.17 6.87 13.99
N PRO A 334 -25.92 6.28 14.94
CA PRO A 334 -25.81 4.87 15.23
C PRO A 334 -26.06 4.06 13.95
N LEU A 335 -25.37 2.93 13.83
CA LEU A 335 -25.59 2.03 12.71
C LEU A 335 -27.08 1.67 12.66
N PRO A 336 -27.71 1.64 11.47
CA PRO A 336 -29.09 1.21 11.35
C PRO A 336 -29.27 -0.16 11.99
N GLY A 337 -30.09 -0.24 13.05
CA GLY A 337 -30.36 -1.49 13.79
C GLY A 337 -29.60 -1.67 15.10
N THR A 338 -28.66 -0.79 15.47
CA THR A 338 -28.12 -0.75 16.83
C THR A 338 -29.01 0.15 17.70
N THR A 339 -29.95 -0.45 18.44
CA THR A 339 -30.61 0.25 19.55
C THR A 339 -29.56 0.60 20.61
N PRO A 340 -29.49 1.86 21.08
CA PRO A 340 -28.68 2.18 22.26
C PRO A 340 -29.14 1.33 23.45
N PRO A 341 -28.25 0.89 24.35
CA PRO A 341 -28.69 0.35 25.63
C PRO A 341 -29.47 1.43 26.37
N ASP A 342 -30.71 1.10 26.71
CA ASP A 342 -31.66 1.96 27.40
C ASP A 342 -31.14 2.25 28.81
N HIS A 343 -30.40 3.35 28.97
CA HIS A 343 -30.08 3.85 30.30
C HIS A 343 -31.28 4.63 30.83
N SER A 344 -32.14 3.87 31.50
CA SER A 344 -33.16 4.37 32.42
C SER A 344 -32.57 5.38 33.40
N VAL A 345 -33.05 6.63 33.33
CA VAL A 345 -32.92 7.59 34.42
C VAL A 345 -34.31 7.98 34.88
N ASN A 346 -34.68 7.47 36.05
CA ASN A 346 -35.76 7.99 36.88
C ASN A 346 -35.48 9.45 37.24
N GLY A 347 -36.49 10.32 37.17
CA GLY A 347 -36.41 11.64 37.80
C GLY A 347 -37.45 12.66 37.36
N THR A 348 -38.63 12.58 37.99
CA THR A 348 -39.53 13.70 38.34
C THR A 348 -40.02 14.67 37.25
N SER A 349 -41.29 14.51 36.90
CA SER A 349 -42.11 15.50 36.20
C SER A 349 -42.60 16.60 37.16
N GLU A 350 -42.31 17.86 36.83
CA GLU A 350 -43.12 19.01 37.26
C GLU A 350 -43.95 19.54 36.09
N VAL A 351 -45.12 20.04 36.47
CA VAL A 351 -46.30 20.35 35.67
C VAL A 351 -46.17 21.71 34.99
N SER A 352 -46.64 21.85 33.74
CA SER A 352 -47.29 23.08 33.25
C SER A 352 -48.12 22.85 31.97
N ALA A 353 -49.44 22.86 32.19
CA ALA A 353 -50.61 23.17 31.35
C ALA A 353 -50.51 23.38 29.82
N SER A 354 -51.25 22.52 29.08
CA SER A 354 -52.44 22.74 28.20
C SER A 354 -52.57 23.97 27.25
N PRO A 355 -53.45 23.94 26.19
CA PRO A 355 -54.48 22.94 25.88
C PRO A 355 -54.61 22.44 24.41
N ASN A 356 -55.37 21.34 24.31
CA ASN A 356 -56.07 20.75 23.16
C ASN A 356 -56.70 21.75 22.16
N THR A 357 -56.80 21.37 20.86
CA THR A 357 -58.06 20.82 20.29
C THR A 357 -58.02 20.49 18.78
N THR A 358 -58.68 19.37 18.47
CA THR A 358 -59.51 19.04 17.29
C THR A 358 -58.93 18.62 15.93
N ARG A 359 -59.34 17.40 15.57
CA ARG A 359 -59.45 16.76 14.24
C ARG A 359 -60.22 17.61 13.22
N ASN A 360 -59.85 17.56 11.93
CA ASN A 360 -60.73 17.01 10.87
C ASN A 360 -60.11 16.88 9.46
N THR A 361 -60.43 15.73 8.85
CA THR A 361 -60.75 15.41 7.43
C THR A 361 -60.14 16.19 6.25
N GLY A 362 -59.35 15.45 5.45
CA GLY A 362 -59.52 15.23 4.01
C GLY A 362 -59.60 16.41 3.03
N SER A 363 -58.59 16.55 2.17
CA SER A 363 -58.84 16.87 0.76
C SER A 363 -57.71 16.34 -0.13
N LYS A 364 -58.10 15.62 -1.19
CA LYS A 364 -57.24 15.22 -2.31
C LYS A 364 -56.88 16.49 -3.09
N LYS A 365 -55.60 16.82 -3.20
CA LYS A 365 -55.08 17.68 -4.28
C LYS A 365 -53.98 16.93 -5.03
N ARG A 366 -54.30 16.62 -6.29
CA ARG A 366 -53.41 16.19 -7.36
C ARG A 366 -52.35 17.29 -7.54
N ILE A 367 -51.11 17.00 -7.15
CA ILE A 367 -49.96 17.84 -7.47
C ILE A 367 -49.45 17.34 -8.83
N GLU A 368 -49.70 18.11 -9.88
CA GLU A 368 -49.01 17.95 -11.15
C GLU A 368 -47.52 18.24 -10.93
N ARG A 369 -46.68 17.22 -11.10
CA ARG A 369 -45.23 17.39 -11.12
C ARG A 369 -44.82 17.96 -12.47
N ALA A 370 -44.47 19.25 -12.50
CA ALA A 370 -43.63 19.77 -13.57
C ALA A 370 -42.29 19.02 -13.54
N ALA A 371 -41.90 18.44 -14.67
CA ALA A 371 -40.61 17.79 -14.82
C ALA A 371 -39.53 18.87 -14.94
N THR A 372 -38.95 19.27 -13.82
CA THR A 372 -37.70 20.03 -13.82
C THR A 372 -36.56 19.02 -13.83
N ARG A 373 -35.73 19.03 -14.88
CA ARG A 373 -34.45 18.32 -14.89
C ARG A 373 -33.55 18.98 -13.85
N ASP A 374 -33.09 18.21 -12.87
CA ASP A 374 -31.98 18.63 -12.03
C ASP A 374 -30.71 18.71 -12.88
N PHE A 375 -29.97 19.81 -12.76
CA PHE A 375 -28.61 19.90 -13.29
C PHE A 375 -27.71 18.98 -12.46
N VAL A 376 -27.55 17.73 -12.91
CA VAL A 376 -26.49 16.84 -12.38
C VAL A 376 -25.24 17.08 -13.21
N GLY A 377 -24.32 17.87 -12.67
CA GLY A 377 -23.01 18.11 -13.27
C GLY A 377 -22.54 19.55 -13.16
N ASP A 378 -22.58 20.17 -11.98
CA ASP A 378 -21.66 21.27 -11.72
C ASP A 378 -20.26 20.66 -11.60
N GLN A 379 -19.48 20.82 -12.66
CA GLN A 379 -18.04 20.94 -12.51
C GLN A 379 -17.85 22.08 -11.51
N LEU A 380 -17.38 21.74 -10.31
CA LEU A 380 -16.84 22.72 -9.38
C LEU A 380 -15.78 23.52 -10.15
N GLU A 381 -16.16 24.70 -10.63
CA GLU A 381 -15.21 25.75 -10.90
C GLU A 381 -14.32 25.83 -9.67
N THR A 382 -13.02 25.62 -9.88
CA THR A 382 -12.02 25.74 -8.84
C THR A 382 -12.22 27.07 -8.15
N ALA A 383 -12.70 27.03 -6.90
CA ALA A 383 -12.89 28.22 -6.08
C ALA A 383 -11.58 29.00 -6.09
N LYS A 384 -11.56 30.15 -6.79
CA LYS A 384 -10.37 30.99 -6.95
C LYS A 384 -9.81 31.25 -5.55
N THR A 385 -8.63 30.70 -5.25
CA THR A 385 -7.96 30.98 -4.00
C THR A 385 -7.58 32.45 -3.99
N LEU A 386 -8.18 33.24 -3.07
CA LEU A 386 -7.82 34.64 -2.89
C LEU A 386 -6.34 34.70 -2.52
N LYS A 387 -5.51 35.26 -3.41
CA LYS A 387 -4.08 35.48 -3.15
C LYS A 387 -3.90 36.49 -2.03
N CYS A 388 -2.92 36.24 -1.16
CA CYS A 388 -2.51 37.21 -0.15
C CYS A 388 -1.73 38.34 -0.82
N PRO A 389 -1.98 39.62 -0.50
CA PRO A 389 -1.25 40.74 -1.10
C PRO A 389 0.22 40.83 -0.63
N PHE A 390 0.60 40.07 0.40
CA PHE A 390 1.96 40.06 0.91
C PHE A 390 2.84 39.09 0.11
N ALA A 391 3.76 39.64 -0.67
CA ALA A 391 4.86 38.94 -1.31
C ALA A 391 6.00 39.94 -1.54
N GLY A 392 7.25 39.49 -1.52
CA GLY A 392 8.39 40.37 -1.78
C GLY A 392 9.47 40.31 -0.71
N ARG A 393 10.31 41.34 -0.65
CA ARG A 393 11.48 41.37 0.23
C ARG A 393 11.04 41.43 1.69
N VAL A 394 11.70 40.65 2.53
CA VAL A 394 11.53 40.66 3.98
C VAL A 394 12.75 41.35 4.60
N GLU A 395 12.51 42.36 5.42
CA GLU A 395 13.54 43.20 6.05
C GLU A 395 14.12 42.56 7.32
N ILE A 396 14.51 41.29 7.22
CA ILE A 396 15.33 40.62 8.24
C ILE A 396 16.75 40.56 7.70
N GLU A 397 17.73 41.00 8.49
CA GLU A 397 19.14 40.89 8.14
C GLU A 397 19.55 39.43 7.96
N ALA A 398 20.17 39.10 6.83
CA ALA A 398 20.48 37.71 6.47
C ALA A 398 21.40 37.01 7.49
N LYS A 399 22.28 37.75 8.17
CA LYS A 399 23.14 37.22 9.24
C LYS A 399 22.30 36.82 10.45
N ARG A 400 21.48 37.75 10.98
CA ARG A 400 20.56 37.51 12.11
C ARG A 400 19.60 36.34 11.82
N PHE A 401 19.13 36.21 10.59
CA PHE A 401 18.27 35.09 10.17
C PHE A 401 19.00 33.74 10.22
N LEU A 402 20.22 33.66 9.67
CA LEU A 402 21.01 32.42 9.65
C LEU A 402 21.46 32.00 11.05
N GLU A 403 21.89 32.96 11.88
CA GLU A 403 22.31 32.73 13.28
C GLU A 403 21.17 32.19 14.15
N SER A 404 19.92 32.56 13.85
CA SER A 404 18.77 32.09 14.62
C SER A 404 18.44 30.60 14.46
N GLY A 405 18.91 29.95 13.40
CA GLY A 405 18.54 28.56 13.06
C GLY A 405 17.08 28.35 12.63
N ILE A 406 16.21 29.35 12.79
CA ILE A 406 14.78 29.29 12.47
C ILE A 406 14.54 29.81 11.06
N LYS A 407 14.14 28.91 10.15
CA LYS A 407 13.87 29.23 8.74
C LYS A 407 12.44 29.66 8.47
N LEU A 408 11.54 29.55 9.44
CA LEU A 408 10.12 29.78 9.28
C LEU A 408 9.79 31.27 9.45
N VAL A 409 9.12 31.86 8.46
CA VAL A 409 8.69 33.26 8.47
C VAL A 409 7.17 33.31 8.29
N GLU A 410 6.50 34.10 9.12
CA GLU A 410 5.06 34.33 9.09
C GLU A 410 4.70 35.54 8.23
N CYS A 411 3.65 35.40 7.42
CA CYS A 411 3.07 36.51 6.67
C CYS A 411 2.29 37.45 7.59
N PRO A 412 2.59 38.77 7.64
CA PRO A 412 1.88 39.72 8.50
C PRO A 412 0.38 39.85 8.15
N ASN A 413 0.01 39.65 6.89
CA ASN A 413 -1.36 39.89 6.43
C ASN A 413 -2.33 38.71 6.65
N CYS A 414 -1.82 37.48 6.82
CA CYS A 414 -2.69 36.32 6.96
C CYS A 414 -2.13 35.21 7.86
N ALA A 415 -1.00 35.43 8.51
CA ALA A 415 -0.32 34.47 9.37
C ALA A 415 0.07 33.13 8.68
N SER A 416 0.14 33.09 7.35
CA SER A 416 0.70 31.93 6.63
C SER A 416 2.20 31.85 6.85
N THR A 417 2.72 30.67 7.16
CA THR A 417 4.16 30.48 7.34
C THR A 417 4.83 29.93 6.08
N ARG A 418 6.06 30.38 5.80
CA ARG A 418 6.91 29.90 4.70
C ARG A 418 8.34 29.73 5.19
N SER A 419 8.97 28.63 4.77
CA SER A 419 10.41 28.45 4.99
C SER A 419 11.17 29.29 3.96
N LEU A 420 12.01 30.21 4.44
CA LEU A 420 12.81 31.08 3.59
C LEU A 420 14.30 30.70 3.62
N SER A 421 15.01 31.13 2.59
CA SER A 421 16.48 31.04 2.52
C SER A 421 17.00 32.29 1.80
N PRO A 422 18.11 32.91 2.25
CA PRO A 422 18.66 34.09 1.62
C PRO A 422 19.01 33.83 0.14
N ARG A 423 18.62 34.74 -0.76
CA ARG A 423 19.07 34.78 -2.15
C ARG A 423 19.66 36.16 -2.41
N ASN A 424 20.93 36.22 -2.81
CA ASN A 424 21.67 37.48 -3.01
C ASN A 424 21.66 38.40 -1.76
N GLY A 425 21.82 37.82 -0.56
CA GLY A 425 21.85 38.57 0.70
C GLY A 425 20.50 39.11 1.19
N ALA A 426 19.39 38.80 0.52
CA ALA A 426 18.05 39.21 0.92
C ALA A 426 17.09 38.03 1.07
N LEU A 427 16.14 38.13 2.00
CA LEU A 427 15.03 37.20 2.13
C LEU A 427 13.85 37.68 1.30
N ARG A 428 13.17 36.75 0.63
CA ARG A 428 11.95 37.04 -0.15
C ARG A 428 10.84 36.09 0.24
N PHE A 429 9.70 36.65 0.62
CA PHE A 429 8.47 35.92 0.87
C PHE A 429 7.77 35.61 -0.47
N PRO A 430 7.53 34.32 -0.80
CA PRO A 430 6.89 33.95 -2.06
C PRO A 430 5.40 34.31 -2.08
N SER A 431 4.85 34.50 -3.28
CA SER A 431 3.39 34.62 -3.45
C SER A 431 2.69 33.37 -2.90
N HIS A 432 1.61 33.58 -2.16
CA HIS A 432 0.87 32.53 -1.47
C HIS A 432 -0.62 32.82 -1.42
N ASP A 433 -1.39 31.76 -1.20
CA ASP A 433 -2.84 31.86 -1.02
C ASP A 433 -3.13 32.34 0.41
N LYS A 434 -4.17 33.16 0.59
CA LYS A 434 -4.56 33.68 1.91
C LYS A 434 -4.91 32.52 2.84
N ARG A 435 -4.33 32.52 4.04
CA ARG A 435 -4.62 31.51 5.07
C ARG A 435 -6.12 31.52 5.39
N LYS A 436 -6.74 30.34 5.40
CA LYS A 436 -8.17 30.16 5.72
C LYS A 436 -8.43 29.66 7.15
N THR A 437 -7.38 29.23 7.85
CA THR A 437 -7.45 28.64 9.19
C THR A 437 -7.09 29.67 10.26
N HIS A 438 -7.88 29.75 11.34
CA HIS A 438 -7.65 30.64 12.49
C HIS A 438 -6.79 30.00 13.60
N THR A 439 -6.27 28.79 13.40
CA THR A 439 -5.41 28.13 14.39
C THR A 439 -4.14 28.95 14.64
N PRO A 440 -3.78 29.28 15.89
CA PRO A 440 -2.52 29.96 16.18
C PRO A 440 -1.33 29.11 15.70
N ASN A 441 -0.28 29.76 15.21
CA ASN A 441 0.96 29.06 14.90
C ASN A 441 1.71 28.79 16.22
N THR A 442 2.06 27.54 16.48
CA THR A 442 2.76 27.10 17.71
C THR A 442 4.26 26.88 17.49
N ASP A 443 4.74 26.94 16.25
CA ASP A 443 6.16 26.73 15.94
C ASP A 443 6.95 28.04 16.11
N PRO A 444 8.22 27.97 16.58
CA PRO A 444 9.15 29.09 16.58
C PRO A 444 9.31 29.67 15.17
N ARG A 445 9.11 30.98 15.03
CA ARG A 445 9.08 31.63 13.72
C ARG A 445 9.41 33.11 13.80
N TRP A 446 9.81 33.67 12.67
CA TRP A 446 9.91 35.10 12.48
C TRP A 446 8.53 35.69 12.17
N ALA A 447 8.07 36.66 12.95
CA ALA A 447 6.83 37.38 12.70
C ALA A 447 7.08 38.89 12.76
N MET A 448 6.24 39.65 12.07
CA MET A 448 6.30 41.11 12.10
C MET A 448 5.56 41.61 13.35
N GLY A 449 6.28 42.25 14.27
CA GLY A 449 5.71 43.03 15.37
C GLY A 449 5.25 44.41 14.91
N GLU A 450 5.08 45.36 15.85
CA GLU A 450 4.59 46.71 15.52
C GLU A 450 5.55 47.53 14.63
N ALA A 451 6.85 47.27 14.69
CA ALA A 451 7.86 48.04 13.95
C ALA A 451 9.03 47.20 13.38
N ALA A 452 9.17 45.92 13.76
CA ALA A 452 10.30 45.09 13.36
C ALA A 452 9.94 43.60 13.27
N TRP A 453 10.79 42.84 12.58
CA TRP A 453 10.71 41.39 12.55
C TRP A 453 11.43 40.79 13.75
N ASP A 454 10.70 39.99 14.52
CA ASP A 454 11.21 39.33 15.72
C ASP A 454 10.90 37.84 15.72
N LEU A 455 11.71 37.12 16.50
CA LEU A 455 11.61 35.69 16.65
C LEU A 455 10.61 35.39 17.78
N ILE A 456 9.46 34.83 17.42
CA ILE A 456 8.44 34.41 18.36
C ILE A 456 8.70 32.93 18.67
N GLY A 457 9.01 32.63 19.94
CA GLY A 457 8.97 31.27 20.47
C GLY A 457 7.53 30.84 20.66
N GLY A 458 7.24 29.57 20.36
CA GLY A 458 5.89 28.99 20.45
C GLY A 458 5.23 29.10 21.81
#